data_AF-A0A2N5LFM1-F1
#
_entry.id   AF-A0A2N5LFM1-F1
#
_cell.length_a   1.000
_cell.length_b   1.000
_cell.length_c   1.000
_cell.angle_alpha   90.00
_cell.angle_beta   90.00
_cell.angle_gamma   90.00
#
_symmetry.space_group_name_H-M   'P 1'
#
loop_
_entity.id
_entity.type
_entity.pdbx_description
1 polymer ?
#
loop_
_entity_poly.entity_id
_entity_poly.type
_entity_poly.pdbx_seq_one_letter_code
_entity_poly.pdbx_strand_id
1 'polypeptide(L)'
;MLSKQKGKRHFMSLALPNSIKVGLSMMLLAMASGAYSRESQMLPLADSSWQVTDPQTLELPNLRGQGLSFAEQYQNKMLGEWSLQNINGRVRMEHDPWVQETIKDMTWRLNAQARQQAPLGVVIIDNPSINAFAAPGGVIGINTGTILSASSMDELASVVAHEVAHISQRHYESGADERKKALLMQLGGMLAAIAASAVDGDAAAAVMMGSQTASMNSSMAFSRSNEREADRVGMQIMTQAGYDPRAMPRFFATMNQQSQLNQVENQFLPSFVRSHPLSNERLSESQSRAQQHPALSLSQQQRHQALFDLLYWRVQVTGKHASEVTLTTAAKNSLGAKLALMHWYGEQQRFTDANKVLAEINALSSTQRQNLEPLLSITHSQLLSEQGKWQQTVDVLESQQRLYPERRDLRLYLAEALTNSNQPIKAQALLKPLTEQQPSDRYAWQSLQLANEKLAKTTTSPQLANIATINALRYRSYDQLWNGRYESALTSLTQAKQLTENLQTTDQANSARPLLANINAELKAIKTAQDFKP
;
A
#
# COMPACT_ATOMS: atom_id res chain seq x y z
N MET A 1 9.32 -56.07 26.37
CA MET A 1 9.56 -57.52 26.63
C MET A 1 8.40 -58.08 27.45
N LEU A 2 7.90 -59.28 27.11
CA LEU A 2 7.24 -60.30 27.97
C LEU A 2 6.26 -59.78 29.06
N SER A 3 4.93 -59.81 28.94
CA SER A 3 3.97 -60.86 28.54
C SER A 3 3.72 -62.01 29.56
N LYS A 4 2.52 -62.01 30.16
CA LYS A 4 1.58 -63.11 30.48
C LYS A 4 0.58 -62.60 31.55
N GLN A 5 -0.72 -62.90 31.67
CA GLN A 5 -1.79 -63.71 31.02
C GLN A 5 -2.58 -64.40 32.18
N LYS A 6 -3.92 -64.55 32.03
CA LYS A 6 -4.92 -65.22 32.92
C LYS A 6 -5.54 -64.32 34.02
N GLY A 7 -6.86 -64.34 34.28
CA GLY A 7 -7.95 -64.95 33.49
C GLY A 7 -9.37 -64.94 34.12
N LYS A 8 -10.38 -65.01 33.24
CA LYS A 8 -11.69 -65.72 33.31
C LYS A 8 -12.74 -65.45 34.42
N ARG A 9 -13.96 -65.08 33.98
CA ARG A 9 -15.30 -65.75 34.10
C ARG A 9 -16.33 -64.86 33.34
N HIS A 10 -17.03 -65.26 32.28
CA HIS A 10 -18.22 -66.15 32.16
C HIS A 10 -19.43 -65.66 33.00
N PHE A 11 -20.67 -65.54 32.52
CA PHE A 11 -21.35 -65.86 31.23
C PHE A 11 -22.08 -64.58 30.68
N MET A 12 -22.98 -64.52 29.67
CA MET A 12 -23.72 -65.52 28.86
C MET A 12 -23.93 -65.06 27.37
N SER A 13 -25.13 -65.18 26.79
CA SER A 13 -25.50 -64.90 25.38
C SER A 13 -27.00 -64.60 25.22
N LEU A 14 -27.37 -63.88 24.14
CA LEU A 14 -28.65 -63.80 23.37
C LEU A 14 -29.03 -62.34 23.09
N ALA A 15 -29.52 -61.88 21.93
CA ALA A 15 -29.55 -62.28 20.52
C ALA A 15 -30.31 -61.14 19.78
N LEU A 16 -29.99 -60.89 18.52
CA LEU A 16 -30.65 -59.97 17.57
C LEU A 16 -32.10 -60.45 17.22
N PRO A 17 -32.99 -59.71 16.48
CA PRO A 17 -32.65 -58.79 15.37
C PRO A 17 -33.64 -57.63 14.98
N ASN A 18 -33.30 -56.95 13.87
CA ASN A 18 -34.17 -56.32 12.82
C ASN A 18 -35.08 -55.11 13.18
N SER A 19 -34.89 -53.87 12.70
CA SER A 19 -34.70 -53.28 11.34
C SER A 19 -35.97 -52.72 10.67
N ILE A 20 -35.78 -51.63 9.88
CA ILE A 20 -36.57 -51.15 8.69
C ILE A 20 -37.59 -49.97 8.81
N LYS A 21 -37.35 -48.97 7.91
CA LYS A 21 -38.21 -47.88 7.33
C LYS A 21 -38.68 -46.73 8.25
N VAL A 22 -38.27 -45.47 8.00
CA VAL A 22 -38.56 -44.53 6.88
C VAL A 22 -39.93 -43.83 7.02
N GLY A 23 -39.88 -42.51 7.22
CA GLY A 23 -41.01 -41.58 7.12
C GLY A 23 -40.51 -40.23 6.63
N LEU A 24 -40.98 -39.80 5.46
CA LEU A 24 -40.61 -38.54 4.81
C LEU A 24 -41.57 -37.44 5.26
N SER A 25 -41.10 -36.20 5.49
CA SER A 25 -41.91 -35.02 5.17
C SER A 25 -41.07 -33.75 5.02
N MET A 26 -41.52 -32.89 4.11
CA MET A 26 -40.92 -31.63 3.67
C MET A 26 -41.60 -30.41 4.33
N MET A 27 -41.06 -29.21 4.06
CA MET A 27 -41.70 -27.88 4.17
C MET A 27 -41.95 -27.34 5.60
N LEU A 28 -41.91 -26.03 5.87
CA LEU A 28 -41.23 -24.88 5.22
C LEU A 28 -41.30 -23.67 6.21
N LEU A 29 -40.45 -22.66 5.97
CA LEU A 29 -40.74 -21.21 6.20
C LEU A 29 -40.74 -20.61 7.64
N ALA A 30 -39.55 -20.13 8.04
CA ALA A 30 -39.19 -18.72 8.34
C ALA A 30 -39.94 -17.80 9.37
N MET A 31 -39.16 -16.80 9.84
CA MET A 31 -39.52 -15.50 10.45
C MET A 31 -39.61 -15.36 11.99
N ALA A 32 -38.44 -15.07 12.58
CA ALA A 32 -38.07 -13.82 13.25
C ALA A 32 -38.68 -13.35 14.61
N SER A 33 -37.79 -12.66 15.35
CA SER A 33 -37.99 -11.64 16.42
C SER A 33 -38.17 -12.07 17.89
N GLY A 34 -37.49 -11.34 18.80
CA GLY A 34 -38.05 -11.01 20.12
C GLY A 34 -37.35 -11.46 21.42
N ALA A 35 -36.36 -10.70 21.89
CA ALA A 35 -36.13 -10.29 23.30
C ALA A 35 -35.94 -11.30 24.48
N TYR A 36 -34.67 -11.40 24.91
CA TYR A 36 -34.14 -11.08 26.27
C TYR A 36 -34.41 -11.88 27.58
N SER A 37 -33.36 -11.83 28.44
CA SER A 37 -33.17 -12.32 29.82
C SER A 37 -32.90 -13.83 29.98
N ARG A 38 -32.01 -14.30 30.88
CA ARG A 38 -31.34 -13.64 32.03
C ARG A 38 -29.91 -14.17 32.23
N GLU A 39 -29.07 -13.42 32.97
CA GLU A 39 -27.60 -13.59 33.04
C GLU A 39 -27.08 -14.79 33.86
N SER A 40 -25.89 -15.25 33.50
CA SER A 40 -24.88 -15.74 34.45
C SER A 40 -23.50 -15.18 34.07
N GLN A 41 -22.78 -14.65 35.07
CA GLN A 41 -21.67 -13.72 34.85
C GLN A 41 -20.36 -14.41 34.46
N MET A 42 -19.71 -13.93 33.39
CA MET A 42 -18.26 -13.96 33.24
C MET A 42 -17.79 -12.58 32.74
N LEU A 43 -16.79 -12.01 33.41
CA LEU A 43 -16.27 -10.66 33.15
C LEU A 43 -15.31 -10.65 31.94
N PRO A 44 -15.59 -9.89 30.87
CA PRO A 44 -14.59 -9.52 29.88
C PRO A 44 -13.97 -8.15 30.23
N LEU A 45 -12.64 -8.08 30.27
CA LEU A 45 -11.91 -6.81 30.33
C LEU A 45 -12.00 -6.09 28.98
N ALA A 46 -13.06 -5.30 28.80
CA ALA A 46 -13.29 -4.47 27.63
C ALA A 46 -13.76 -3.07 28.04
N ASP A 47 -12.96 -2.39 28.87
CA ASP A 47 -13.21 -1.01 29.28
C ASP A 47 -12.21 -0.06 28.58
N SER A 48 -12.52 0.23 27.31
CA SER A 48 -11.94 1.32 26.54
C SER A 48 -13.06 2.02 25.78
N SER A 49 -13.99 2.59 26.53
CA SER A 49 -15.02 3.47 25.98
C SER A 49 -14.34 4.64 25.25
N TRP A 50 -14.45 4.63 23.92
CA TRP A 50 -14.15 5.79 23.09
C TRP A 50 -15.16 6.87 23.42
N GLN A 51 -14.87 7.69 24.44
CA GLN A 51 -15.57 8.94 24.64
C GLN A 51 -15.23 9.85 23.47
N VAL A 52 -16.10 9.80 22.46
CA VAL A 52 -16.21 10.86 21.45
C VAL A 52 -16.58 12.12 22.22
N THR A 53 -15.58 12.94 22.52
CA THR A 53 -15.81 14.33 22.93
C THR A 53 -16.61 14.99 21.82
N ASP A 54 -17.75 15.55 22.19
CA ASP A 54 -18.75 16.13 21.29
C ASP A 54 -18.06 17.00 20.22
N PRO A 55 -18.01 16.55 18.95
CA PRO A 55 -17.27 17.27 17.94
C PRO A 55 -18.03 18.55 17.63
N GLN A 56 -17.37 19.71 17.74
CA GLN A 56 -17.80 20.87 16.97
C GLN A 56 -17.88 20.42 15.51
N THR A 57 -19.09 20.29 15.00
CA THR A 57 -19.36 19.80 13.64
C THR A 57 -18.69 20.74 12.67
N LEU A 58 -17.58 20.29 12.07
CA LEU A 58 -16.79 21.11 11.17
C LEU A 58 -17.56 21.26 9.86
N GLU A 59 -18.40 22.30 9.79
CA GLU A 59 -18.85 22.84 8.51
C GLU A 59 -17.64 23.46 7.82
N LEU A 60 -16.90 22.63 7.08
CA LEU A 60 -15.92 23.09 6.10
C LEU A 60 -16.65 24.08 5.17
N PRO A 61 -16.19 25.34 5.04
CA PRO A 61 -16.81 26.29 4.14
C PRO A 61 -16.79 25.76 2.72
N ASN A 62 -17.95 25.28 2.25
CA ASN A 62 -18.11 24.70 0.92
C ASN A 62 -18.23 25.84 -0.10
N LEU A 63 -17.17 26.65 -0.22
CA LEU A 63 -17.10 27.92 -0.96
C LEU A 63 -17.27 27.75 -2.49
N ARG A 64 -17.51 26.52 -2.96
CA ARG A 64 -17.85 26.16 -4.34
C ARG A 64 -18.90 25.06 -4.34
N GLY A 65 -20.08 25.39 -3.83
CA GLY A 65 -21.21 24.49 -3.51
C GLY A 65 -21.89 23.74 -4.67
N GLN A 66 -21.12 23.17 -5.59
CA GLN A 66 -21.56 22.11 -6.51
C GLN A 66 -20.60 20.93 -6.41
N GLY A 67 -21.15 19.73 -6.21
CA GLY A 67 -20.39 18.49 -6.39
C GLY A 67 -19.92 18.38 -7.84
N LEU A 68 -18.77 17.74 -8.08
CA LEU A 68 -18.31 17.45 -9.44
C LEU A 68 -19.40 16.71 -10.21
N SER A 69 -19.64 17.09 -11.46
CA SER A 69 -20.52 16.34 -12.35
C SER A 69 -19.99 14.92 -12.56
N PHE A 70 -20.87 13.98 -12.92
CA PHE A 70 -20.47 12.61 -13.24
C PHE A 70 -19.38 12.56 -14.32
N ALA A 71 -19.45 13.45 -15.32
CA ALA A 71 -18.46 13.56 -16.38
C ALA A 71 -17.08 14.00 -15.85
N GLU A 72 -17.02 14.99 -14.96
CA GLU A 72 -15.76 15.43 -14.35
C GLU A 72 -15.18 14.39 -13.40
N GLN A 73 -16.02 13.69 -12.62
CA GLN A 73 -15.57 12.58 -11.77
C GLN A 73 -14.97 11.45 -12.61
N TYR A 74 -15.63 11.09 -13.72
CA TYR A 74 -15.14 10.09 -14.66
C TYR A 74 -13.83 10.53 -15.35
N GLN A 75 -13.76 11.76 -15.85
CA GLN A 75 -12.54 12.32 -16.45
C GLN A 75 -11.38 12.33 -15.44
N ASN A 76 -11.60 12.84 -14.23
CA ASN A 76 -10.60 12.86 -13.16
C ASN A 76 -10.11 11.46 -12.80
N LYS A 77 -11.02 10.46 -12.78
CA LYS A 77 -10.64 9.05 -12.61
C LYS A 77 -9.73 8.59 -13.74
N MET A 78 -10.12 8.76 -15.01
CA MET A 78 -9.31 8.36 -16.18
C MET A 78 -7.92 9.02 -16.16
N LEU A 79 -7.84 10.31 -15.81
CA LEU A 79 -6.59 11.05 -15.65
C LEU A 79 -5.71 10.46 -14.53
N GLY A 80 -6.30 10.09 -13.40
CA GLY A 80 -5.59 9.43 -12.30
C GLY A 80 -5.11 8.02 -12.66
N GLU A 81 -5.93 7.23 -13.36
CA GLU A 81 -5.56 5.89 -13.82
C GLU A 81 -4.40 5.96 -14.80
N TRP A 82 -4.49 6.84 -15.80
CA TRP A 82 -3.38 7.14 -16.72
C TRP A 82 -2.12 7.60 -15.99
N SER A 83 -2.26 8.47 -14.98
CA SER A 83 -1.13 8.96 -14.19
C SER A 83 -0.42 7.82 -13.46
N LEU A 84 -1.16 6.95 -12.76
CA LEU A 84 -0.61 5.76 -12.10
C LEU A 84 0.08 4.83 -13.09
N GLN A 85 -0.57 4.53 -14.22
CA GLN A 85 -0.04 3.64 -15.25
C GLN A 85 1.30 4.13 -15.79
N ASN A 86 1.44 5.44 -16.01
CA ASN A 86 2.67 6.04 -16.51
C ASN A 86 3.77 6.14 -15.43
N ILE A 87 3.44 6.53 -14.19
CA ILE A 87 4.39 6.59 -13.06
C ILE A 87 5.00 5.21 -12.82
N ASN A 88 4.14 4.20 -12.63
CA ASN A 88 4.53 2.82 -12.37
C ASN A 88 5.44 2.22 -13.44
N GLY A 89 5.29 2.65 -14.70
CA GLY A 89 6.01 2.12 -15.85
C GLY A 89 7.33 2.82 -16.18
N ARG A 90 7.61 3.99 -15.59
CA ARG A 90 8.76 4.83 -15.97
C ARG A 90 9.61 5.32 -14.79
N VAL A 91 9.13 5.18 -13.55
CA VAL A 91 9.79 5.71 -12.35
C VAL A 91 10.29 4.57 -11.47
N ARG A 92 11.45 4.75 -10.83
CA ARG A 92 11.95 3.82 -9.81
C ARG A 92 11.09 3.97 -8.56
N MET A 93 10.48 2.88 -8.11
CA MET A 93 9.53 2.88 -6.99
C MET A 93 10.16 2.25 -5.76
N GLU A 94 9.74 2.69 -4.58
CA GLU A 94 9.89 1.87 -3.37
C GLU A 94 8.84 0.76 -3.42
N HIS A 95 9.33 -0.47 -3.39
CA HIS A 95 8.58 -1.68 -3.68
C HIS A 95 8.15 -2.45 -2.42
N ASP A 96 8.71 -2.15 -1.24
CA ASP A 96 8.44 -2.89 -0.01
C ASP A 96 6.95 -2.79 0.43
N PRO A 97 6.20 -3.91 0.48
CA PRO A 97 4.79 -3.89 0.85
C PRO A 97 4.48 -3.24 2.19
N TRP A 98 5.33 -3.41 3.21
CA TRP A 98 5.09 -2.83 4.54
C TRP A 98 5.31 -1.31 4.55
N VAL A 99 6.32 -0.80 3.84
CA VAL A 99 6.48 0.66 3.64
C VAL A 99 5.26 1.24 2.90
N GLN A 100 4.84 0.59 1.82
CA GLN A 100 3.67 1.02 1.04
C GLN A 100 2.38 1.05 1.89
N GLU A 101 2.11 0.01 2.68
CA GLU A 101 0.95 -0.04 3.57
C GLU A 101 1.04 1.05 4.66
N THR A 102 2.21 1.27 5.25
CA THR A 102 2.40 2.28 6.31
C THR A 102 2.09 3.70 5.82
N ILE A 103 2.56 4.08 4.63
CA ILE A 103 2.25 5.39 4.03
C ILE A 103 0.79 5.45 3.57
N LYS A 104 0.24 4.36 3.02
CA LYS A 104 -1.16 4.25 2.60
C LYS A 104 -2.11 4.45 3.78
N ASP A 105 -1.88 3.79 4.92
CA ASP A 105 -2.66 3.93 6.15
C ASP A 105 -2.68 5.37 6.67
N MET A 106 -1.52 6.02 6.75
CA MET A 106 -1.40 7.43 7.10
C MET A 106 -2.21 8.31 6.12
N THR A 107 -2.04 8.08 4.82
CA THR A 107 -2.71 8.85 3.76
C THR A 107 -4.23 8.67 3.80
N TRP A 108 -4.71 7.45 4.05
CA TRP A 108 -6.13 7.13 4.18
C TRP A 108 -6.76 7.77 5.42
N ARG A 109 -6.06 7.75 6.57
CA ARG A 109 -6.50 8.42 7.81
C ARG A 109 -6.66 9.93 7.62
N LEU A 110 -5.69 10.58 6.96
CA LEU A 110 -5.73 12.00 6.63
C LEU A 110 -6.84 12.31 5.61
N ASN A 111 -6.91 11.55 4.51
CA ASN A 111 -7.93 11.73 3.48
C ASN A 111 -9.36 11.61 4.03
N ALA A 112 -9.61 10.67 4.94
CA ALA A 112 -10.92 10.44 5.54
C ALA A 112 -11.47 11.64 6.33
N GLN A 113 -10.62 12.58 6.79
CA GLN A 113 -11.07 13.80 7.46
C GLN A 113 -11.53 14.89 6.49
N ALA A 114 -11.13 14.80 5.22
CA ALA A 114 -11.36 15.85 4.21
C ALA A 114 -12.25 15.42 3.05
N ARG A 115 -12.30 14.11 2.74
CA ARG A 115 -12.87 13.58 1.49
C ARG A 115 -13.60 12.26 1.71
N GLN A 116 -14.78 12.14 1.09
CA GLN A 116 -15.56 10.90 1.04
C GLN A 116 -15.02 9.90 0.00
N GLN A 117 -14.31 10.37 -1.03
CA GLN A 117 -13.66 9.46 -1.99
C GLN A 117 -12.29 9.01 -1.47
N ALA A 118 -12.04 7.71 -1.49
CA ALA A 118 -10.71 7.15 -1.26
C ALA A 118 -9.70 7.66 -2.32
N PRO A 119 -8.40 7.74 -1.99
CA PRO A 119 -7.34 7.92 -2.99
C PRO A 119 -7.31 6.75 -3.98
N LEU A 120 -7.19 7.03 -5.28
CA LEU A 120 -7.07 6.02 -6.34
C LEU A 120 -5.78 5.20 -6.23
N GLY A 121 -4.73 5.82 -5.69
CA GLY A 121 -3.46 5.16 -5.42
C GLY A 121 -2.51 6.07 -4.61
N VAL A 122 -1.65 5.43 -3.83
CA VAL A 122 -0.53 6.07 -3.14
C VAL A 122 0.74 5.47 -3.72
N VAL A 123 1.65 6.32 -4.19
CA VAL A 123 2.87 5.90 -4.89
C VAL A 123 4.11 6.44 -4.19
N ILE A 124 5.07 5.57 -3.89
CA ILE A 124 6.32 5.94 -3.22
C ILE A 124 7.45 5.83 -4.24
N ILE A 125 8.01 6.97 -4.61
CA ILE A 125 9.06 7.09 -5.62
C ILE A 125 10.42 7.02 -4.92
N ASP A 126 11.27 6.09 -5.36
CA ASP A 126 12.64 6.01 -4.88
C ASP A 126 13.49 7.10 -5.55
N ASN A 127 13.55 8.26 -4.89
CA ASN A 127 14.28 9.45 -5.30
C ASN A 127 14.68 10.23 -4.03
N PRO A 128 15.97 10.57 -3.84
CA PRO A 128 16.46 11.26 -2.65
C PRO A 128 16.02 12.73 -2.54
N SER A 129 15.39 13.30 -3.57
CA SER A 129 14.89 14.67 -3.55
C SER A 129 13.63 14.80 -2.69
N ILE A 130 13.52 15.84 -1.86
CA ILE A 130 12.27 16.16 -1.15
C ILE A 130 11.19 16.53 -2.18
N ASN A 131 10.18 15.67 -2.30
CA ASN A 131 8.98 15.91 -3.11
C ASN A 131 7.74 15.14 -2.60
N ALA A 132 6.59 15.75 -2.80
CA ALA A 132 5.28 15.12 -2.78
C ALA A 132 4.40 15.80 -3.84
N PHE A 133 3.33 15.14 -4.26
CA PHE A 133 2.33 15.71 -5.14
C PHE A 133 0.99 14.98 -5.00
N ALA A 134 -0.10 15.67 -5.27
CA ALA A 134 -1.36 15.05 -5.68
C ALA A 134 -1.72 15.30 -7.15
N ALA A 135 -2.48 14.37 -7.73
CA ALA A 135 -3.02 14.45 -9.08
C ALA A 135 -4.52 14.03 -9.13
N PRO A 136 -5.26 14.42 -10.19
CA PRO A 136 -6.66 14.06 -10.39
C PRO A 136 -6.96 12.58 -10.16
N GLY A 137 -8.19 12.30 -9.72
CA GLY A 137 -8.60 10.98 -9.24
C GLY A 137 -8.14 10.68 -7.81
N GLY A 138 -7.28 11.52 -7.21
CA GLY A 138 -6.74 11.29 -5.87
C GLY A 138 -5.56 10.33 -5.89
N VAL A 139 -4.66 10.51 -6.86
CA VAL A 139 -3.33 9.89 -6.84
C VAL A 139 -2.44 10.75 -5.97
N ILE A 140 -1.77 10.17 -4.97
CA ILE A 140 -0.84 10.89 -4.09
C ILE A 140 0.54 10.23 -4.22
N GLY A 141 1.54 11.02 -4.58
CA GLY A 141 2.92 10.60 -4.72
C GLY A 141 3.83 11.22 -3.66
N ILE A 142 4.79 10.44 -3.17
CA ILE A 142 5.81 10.90 -2.23
C ILE A 142 7.17 10.30 -2.58
N ASN A 143 8.23 11.10 -2.47
CA ASN A 143 9.60 10.62 -2.66
C ASN A 143 10.17 10.01 -1.36
N THR A 144 11.03 8.99 -1.47
CA THR A 144 11.81 8.46 -0.34
C THR A 144 12.63 9.56 0.34
N GLY A 145 13.18 10.53 -0.41
CA GLY A 145 13.84 11.71 0.13
C GLY A 145 12.99 12.53 1.11
N THR A 146 11.67 12.61 0.91
CA THR A 146 10.75 13.29 1.84
C THR A 146 10.60 12.51 3.15
N ILE A 147 10.49 11.17 3.06
CA ILE A 147 10.45 10.28 4.22
C ILE A 147 11.75 10.39 5.03
N LEU A 148 12.90 10.38 4.35
CA LEU A 148 14.22 10.43 4.96
C LEU A 148 14.64 11.84 5.45
N SER A 149 13.92 12.89 5.07
CA SER A 149 14.13 14.26 5.55
C SER A 149 13.22 14.63 6.73
N ALA A 150 12.15 13.88 6.98
CA ALA A 150 11.29 14.09 8.15
C ALA A 150 11.99 13.61 9.43
N SER A 151 11.69 14.25 10.57
CA SER A 151 12.19 13.81 11.89
C SER A 151 11.18 12.96 12.67
N SER A 152 9.92 12.93 12.24
CA SER A 152 8.82 12.23 12.91
C SER A 152 7.70 11.87 11.93
N MET A 153 6.82 10.93 12.31
CA MET A 153 5.63 10.60 11.52
C MET A 153 4.70 11.79 11.36
N ASP A 154 4.60 12.67 12.36
CA ASP A 154 3.76 13.88 12.28
C ASP A 154 4.28 14.88 11.22
N GLU A 155 5.60 14.98 11.03
CA GLU A 155 6.18 15.81 9.97
C GLU A 155 5.88 15.24 8.59
N LEU A 156 6.00 13.92 8.43
CA LEU A 156 5.63 13.24 7.19
C LEU A 156 4.12 13.36 6.89
N ALA A 157 3.29 13.20 7.91
CA ALA A 157 1.85 13.39 7.83
C ALA A 157 1.48 14.83 7.46
N SER A 158 2.29 15.83 7.83
CA SER A 158 2.04 17.23 7.46
C SER A 158 2.14 17.48 5.96
N VAL A 159 3.10 16.83 5.28
CA VAL A 159 3.25 16.91 3.82
C VAL A 159 2.03 16.26 3.15
N VAL A 160 1.63 15.08 3.60
CA VAL A 160 0.48 14.38 3.02
C VAL A 160 -0.84 15.10 3.33
N ALA A 161 -0.98 15.74 4.50
CA ALA A 161 -2.12 16.57 4.83
C ALA A 161 -2.23 17.83 3.94
N HIS A 162 -1.10 18.42 3.57
CA HIS A 162 -1.03 19.54 2.61
C HIS A 162 -1.52 19.11 1.22
N GLU A 163 -1.05 17.98 0.71
CA GLU A 163 -1.52 17.43 -0.58
C GLU A 163 -3.01 17.05 -0.54
N VAL A 164 -3.47 16.44 0.55
CA VAL A 164 -4.91 16.15 0.75
C VAL A 164 -5.74 17.44 0.78
N ALA A 165 -5.24 18.51 1.39
CA ALA A 165 -5.89 19.82 1.38
C ALA A 165 -5.96 20.41 -0.04
N HIS A 166 -4.89 20.32 -0.85
CA HIS A 166 -4.95 20.73 -2.26
C HIS A 166 -6.00 19.97 -3.08
N ILE A 167 -6.19 18.67 -2.81
CA ILE A 167 -7.26 17.88 -3.44
C ILE A 167 -8.64 18.33 -2.94
N SER A 168 -8.84 18.43 -1.61
CA SER A 168 -10.15 18.73 -1.03
C SER A 168 -10.65 20.13 -1.39
N GLN A 169 -9.75 21.12 -1.38
CA GLN A 169 -10.04 22.50 -1.78
C GLN A 169 -10.05 22.71 -3.31
N ARG A 170 -9.90 21.63 -4.09
CA ARG A 170 -9.95 21.64 -5.56
C ARG A 170 -8.96 22.63 -6.19
N HIS A 171 -7.77 22.79 -5.60
CA HIS A 171 -6.78 23.75 -6.09
C HIS A 171 -6.29 23.42 -7.51
N TYR A 172 -6.29 22.13 -7.88
CA TYR A 172 -6.02 21.65 -9.25
C TYR A 172 -7.15 21.97 -10.26
N GLU A 173 -8.39 22.13 -9.81
CA GLU A 173 -9.59 22.27 -10.65
C GLU A 173 -10.04 23.73 -10.80
N SER A 174 -9.36 24.66 -10.12
CA SER A 174 -9.70 26.09 -9.97
C SER A 174 -9.50 26.94 -11.24
N GLY A 175 -9.68 26.35 -12.42
CA GLY A 175 -9.40 26.95 -13.73
C GLY A 175 -9.45 25.86 -14.78
N ALA A 176 -10.67 25.49 -15.18
CA ALA A 176 -10.96 24.33 -16.01
C ALA A 176 -10.11 24.30 -17.30
N ASP A 177 -9.79 23.08 -17.72
CA ASP A 177 -8.88 22.70 -18.80
C ASP A 177 -7.42 23.12 -18.65
N GLU A 178 -7.07 24.40 -18.53
CA GLU A 178 -5.67 24.83 -18.61
C GLU A 178 -4.78 24.32 -17.47
N ARG A 179 -5.28 24.26 -16.22
CA ARG A 179 -4.51 23.65 -15.11
C ARG A 179 -4.42 22.12 -15.21
N LYS A 180 -5.46 21.45 -15.75
CA LYS A 180 -5.42 20.00 -15.98
C LYS A 180 -4.36 19.67 -17.04
N LYS A 181 -4.38 20.38 -18.19
CA LYS A 181 -3.34 20.30 -19.24
C LYS A 181 -1.95 20.57 -18.68
N ALA A 182 -1.79 21.62 -17.87
CA ALA A 182 -0.50 21.95 -17.27
C ALA A 182 0.03 20.81 -16.39
N LEU A 183 -0.77 20.26 -15.48
CA LEU A 183 -0.37 19.11 -14.65
C LEU A 183 -0.04 17.85 -15.48
N LEU A 184 -0.75 17.63 -16.59
CA LEU A 184 -0.46 16.54 -17.52
C LEU A 184 0.85 16.76 -18.28
N MET A 185 1.15 17.99 -18.67
CA MET A 185 2.45 18.39 -19.20
C MET A 185 3.55 18.26 -18.14
N GLN A 186 3.25 18.54 -16.86
CA GLN A 186 4.17 18.34 -15.73
C GLN A 186 4.52 16.87 -15.57
N LEU A 187 3.50 16.00 -15.52
CA LEU A 187 3.72 14.57 -15.40
C LEU A 187 4.45 14.05 -16.64
N GLY A 188 4.05 14.46 -17.84
CA GLY A 188 4.74 14.15 -19.10
C GLY A 188 6.22 14.57 -19.08
N GLY A 189 6.53 15.78 -18.64
CA GLY A 189 7.89 16.31 -18.50
C GLY A 189 8.72 15.57 -17.45
N MET A 190 8.14 15.29 -16.27
CA MET A 190 8.79 14.47 -15.23
C MET A 190 9.12 13.07 -15.76
N LEU A 191 8.16 12.41 -16.43
CA LEU A 191 8.34 11.09 -17.01
C LEU A 191 9.36 11.08 -18.15
N ALA A 192 9.41 12.16 -18.95
CA ALA A 192 10.40 12.33 -20.01
C ALA A 192 11.81 12.57 -19.45
N ALA A 193 11.96 13.41 -18.42
CA ALA A 193 13.24 13.63 -17.74
C ALA A 193 13.77 12.35 -17.08
N ILE A 194 12.90 11.56 -16.45
CA ILE A 194 13.28 10.28 -15.86
C ILE A 194 13.67 9.27 -16.96
N ALA A 195 12.90 9.19 -18.06
CA ALA A 195 13.26 8.35 -19.20
C ALA A 195 14.61 8.76 -19.83
N ALA A 196 14.89 10.05 -19.96
CA ALA A 196 16.18 10.56 -20.44
C ALA A 196 17.33 10.23 -19.48
N SER A 197 17.10 10.26 -18.16
CA SER A 197 18.11 9.86 -17.16
C SER A 197 18.40 8.36 -17.10
N ALA A 198 17.54 7.52 -17.68
CA ALA A 198 17.69 6.07 -17.75
C ALA A 198 18.45 5.58 -19.00
N VAL A 199 18.81 6.49 -19.92
CA VAL A 199 19.66 6.18 -21.08
C VAL A 199 21.10 6.56 -20.75
N ASP A 200 21.96 5.56 -20.56
CA ASP A 200 23.39 5.76 -20.37
C ASP A 200 23.99 6.56 -21.53
N GLY A 201 24.46 7.78 -21.25
CA GLY A 201 25.41 8.50 -22.12
C GLY A 201 25.16 9.99 -22.34
N ASP A 202 23.93 10.49 -22.28
CA ASP A 202 23.64 11.90 -22.60
C ASP A 202 23.16 12.72 -21.39
N ALA A 203 24.11 13.03 -20.51
CA ALA A 203 23.90 13.95 -19.40
C ALA A 203 23.46 15.35 -19.87
N ALA A 204 23.82 15.78 -21.09
CA ALA A 204 23.39 17.07 -21.62
C ALA A 204 21.90 17.05 -22.00
N ALA A 205 21.39 15.99 -22.62
CA ALA A 205 19.96 15.80 -22.86
C ALA A 205 19.18 15.70 -21.54
N ALA A 206 19.69 14.96 -20.55
CA ALA A 206 19.08 14.88 -19.22
C ALA A 206 19.03 16.26 -18.51
N VAL A 207 20.10 17.06 -18.60
CA VAL A 207 20.16 18.43 -18.06
C VAL A 207 19.24 19.40 -18.83
N MET A 208 19.14 19.29 -20.16
CA MET A 208 18.25 20.13 -20.96
C MET A 208 16.76 19.80 -20.73
N MET A 209 16.39 18.51 -20.70
CA MET A 209 15.02 18.11 -20.35
C MET A 209 14.70 18.40 -18.88
N GLY A 210 15.69 18.24 -17.99
CA GLY A 210 15.58 18.61 -16.58
C GLY A 210 15.37 20.12 -16.37
N SER A 211 16.07 20.98 -17.12
CA SER A 211 15.92 22.43 -17.04
C SER A 211 14.60 22.92 -17.66
N GLN A 212 14.16 22.31 -18.77
CA GLN A 212 12.84 22.56 -19.35
C GLN A 212 11.70 22.11 -18.42
N THR A 213 11.86 20.96 -17.75
CA THR A 213 10.91 20.49 -16.72
C THR A 213 10.95 21.38 -15.47
N ALA A 214 12.12 21.90 -15.10
CA ALA A 214 12.27 22.83 -13.99
C ALA A 214 11.59 24.19 -14.24
N SER A 215 11.68 24.74 -15.45
CA SER A 215 11.02 25.99 -15.83
C SER A 215 9.50 25.80 -15.92
N MET A 216 9.04 24.67 -16.47
CA MET A 216 7.62 24.27 -16.42
C MET A 216 7.11 24.14 -14.97
N ASN A 217 7.83 23.45 -14.08
CA ASN A 217 7.43 23.31 -12.67
C ASN A 217 7.24 24.68 -11.99
N SER A 218 8.10 25.67 -12.27
CA SER A 218 7.97 27.00 -11.66
C SER A 218 6.78 27.81 -12.19
N SER A 219 6.36 27.63 -13.44
CA SER A 219 5.16 28.29 -13.98
C SER A 219 3.85 27.65 -13.49
N MET A 220 3.92 26.46 -12.89
CA MET A 220 2.79 25.72 -12.33
C MET A 220 2.65 25.84 -10.82
N ALA A 221 3.47 26.68 -10.17
CA ALA A 221 3.39 26.95 -8.74
C ALA A 221 1.98 27.39 -8.30
N PHE A 222 1.54 26.89 -7.14
CA PHE A 222 0.29 27.34 -6.54
C PHE A 222 0.36 28.83 -6.15
N SER A 223 -0.78 29.52 -6.21
CA SER A 223 -0.86 30.89 -5.71
C SER A 223 -0.67 30.90 -4.19
N ARG A 224 -0.14 32.00 -3.66
CA ARG A 224 0.03 32.18 -2.21
C ARG A 224 -1.28 32.05 -1.43
N SER A 225 -2.43 32.31 -2.05
CA SER A 225 -3.76 32.07 -1.44
C SER A 225 -4.02 30.58 -1.24
N ASN A 226 -3.80 29.77 -2.28
CA ASN A 226 -4.04 28.33 -2.25
C ASN A 226 -3.08 27.66 -1.27
N GLU A 227 -1.82 28.09 -1.22
CA GLU A 227 -0.85 27.59 -0.25
C GLU A 227 -1.25 27.89 1.20
N ARG A 228 -1.62 29.14 1.55
CA ARG A 228 -2.11 29.46 2.90
C ARG A 228 -3.40 28.71 3.27
N GLU A 229 -4.27 28.47 2.29
CA GLU A 229 -5.48 27.69 2.50
C GLU A 229 -5.16 26.21 2.74
N ALA A 230 -4.23 25.64 1.98
CA ALA A 230 -3.74 24.27 2.16
C ALA A 230 -3.01 24.08 3.49
N ASP A 231 -2.17 25.04 3.92
CA ASP A 231 -1.51 25.04 5.23
C ASP A 231 -2.57 24.97 6.36
N ARG A 232 -3.55 25.87 6.32
CA ARG A 232 -4.62 25.97 7.32
C ARG A 232 -5.50 24.72 7.37
N VAL A 233 -5.95 24.23 6.21
CA VAL A 233 -6.81 23.04 6.11
C VAL A 233 -6.02 21.77 6.45
N GLY A 234 -4.75 21.68 6.06
CA GLY A 234 -3.84 20.59 6.40
C GLY A 234 -3.66 20.44 7.91
N MET A 235 -3.46 21.53 8.65
CA MET A 235 -3.41 21.46 10.13
C MET A 235 -4.72 20.97 10.76
N GLN A 236 -5.88 21.34 10.20
CA GLN A 236 -7.19 20.85 10.65
C GLN A 236 -7.31 19.33 10.42
N ILE A 237 -6.95 18.87 9.22
CA ILE A 237 -6.90 17.44 8.84
C ILE A 237 -5.98 16.65 9.77
N MET A 238 -4.76 17.14 10.03
CA MET A 238 -3.81 16.49 10.94
C MET A 238 -4.41 16.32 12.34
N THR A 239 -5.00 17.38 12.89
CA THR A 239 -5.60 17.37 14.22
C THR A 239 -6.69 16.31 14.35
N GLN A 240 -7.58 16.24 13.35
CA GLN A 240 -8.69 15.28 13.32
C GLN A 240 -8.21 13.83 13.10
N ALA A 241 -7.16 13.64 12.29
CA ALA A 241 -6.52 12.34 12.08
C ALA A 241 -5.62 11.90 13.26
N GLY A 242 -5.45 12.73 14.29
CA GLY A 242 -4.68 12.44 15.49
C GLY A 242 -3.17 12.69 15.39
N TYR A 243 -2.71 13.43 14.37
CA TYR A 243 -1.32 13.87 14.18
C TYR A 243 -1.09 15.28 14.76
N ASP A 244 0.16 15.61 15.06
CA ASP A 244 0.54 16.91 15.62
C ASP A 244 0.65 18.01 14.53
N PRO A 245 -0.30 18.96 14.43
CA PRO A 245 -0.23 20.04 13.43
C PRO A 245 0.97 20.97 13.63
N ARG A 246 1.58 20.98 14.83
CA ARG A 246 2.84 21.71 15.10
C ARG A 246 4.05 21.09 14.38
N ALA A 247 3.88 19.94 13.73
CA ALA A 247 4.89 19.33 12.87
C ALA A 247 5.02 20.01 11.50
N MET A 248 3.93 20.58 10.95
CA MET A 248 3.97 21.29 9.67
C MET A 248 5.00 22.42 9.62
N PRO A 249 5.02 23.39 10.57
CA PRO A 249 6.06 24.43 10.59
C PRO A 249 7.47 23.88 10.89
N ARG A 250 7.62 22.71 11.53
CA ARG A 250 8.94 22.06 11.71
C ARG A 250 9.46 21.53 10.37
N PHE A 251 8.63 20.79 9.63
CA PHE A 251 9.00 20.30 8.31
C PHE A 251 9.26 21.43 7.31
N PHE A 252 8.50 22.53 7.40
CA PHE A 252 8.79 23.75 6.63
C PHE A 252 10.16 24.35 6.96
N ALA A 253 10.57 24.36 8.23
CA ALA A 253 11.91 24.78 8.62
C ALA A 253 12.99 23.85 8.03
N THR A 254 12.79 22.53 8.06
CA THR A 254 13.68 21.55 7.42
C THR A 254 13.83 21.80 5.92
N MET A 255 12.74 22.02 5.19
CA MET A 255 12.78 22.34 3.76
C MET A 255 13.46 23.69 3.46
N ASN A 256 13.26 24.70 4.30
CA ASN A 256 13.92 25.99 4.18
C ASN A 256 15.45 25.84 4.36
N GLN A 257 15.87 25.09 5.39
CA GLN A 257 17.29 24.79 5.64
C GLN A 257 17.90 24.03 4.45
N GLN A 258 17.26 22.96 3.96
CA GLN A 258 17.75 22.22 2.80
C GLN A 258 17.82 23.10 1.54
N SER A 259 16.83 23.98 1.34
CA SER A 259 16.83 24.92 0.20
C SER A 259 17.97 25.94 0.26
N GLN A 260 18.38 26.36 1.46
CA GLN A 260 19.54 27.24 1.65
C GLN A 260 20.85 26.51 1.40
N LEU A 261 21.01 25.27 1.89
CA LEU A 261 22.18 24.43 1.61
C LEU A 261 22.34 24.18 0.10
N ASN A 262 21.26 23.77 -0.58
CA ASN A 262 21.28 23.55 -2.03
C ASN A 262 21.67 24.82 -2.80
N GLN A 263 21.21 26.01 -2.38
CA GLN A 263 21.60 27.29 -3.01
C GLN A 263 23.09 27.59 -2.85
N VAL A 264 23.66 27.36 -1.66
CA VAL A 264 25.10 27.55 -1.40
C VAL A 264 25.95 26.58 -2.23
N GLU A 265 25.47 25.36 -2.44
CA GLU A 265 26.15 24.32 -3.23
C GLU A 265 25.89 24.42 -4.75
N ASN A 266 25.22 25.48 -5.24
CA ASN A 266 24.76 25.63 -6.63
C ASN A 266 23.93 24.44 -7.17
N GLN A 267 23.23 23.74 -6.27
CA GLN A 267 22.36 22.62 -6.60
C GLN A 267 20.91 23.07 -6.86
N PHE A 268 20.15 22.22 -7.54
CA PHE A 268 18.74 22.49 -7.80
C PHE A 268 17.92 22.56 -6.50
N LEU A 269 17.01 23.52 -6.42
CA LEU A 269 16.02 23.59 -5.34
C LEU A 269 15.14 22.34 -5.31
N PRO A 270 14.71 21.85 -4.13
CA PRO A 270 13.72 20.79 -4.01
C PRO A 270 12.51 21.04 -4.92
N SER A 271 11.99 20.02 -5.59
CA SER A 271 10.84 20.19 -6.49
C SER A 271 9.58 20.60 -5.72
N PHE A 272 9.41 20.15 -4.48
CA PHE A 272 8.32 20.59 -3.61
C PHE A 272 8.32 22.12 -3.43
N VAL A 273 9.47 22.72 -3.11
CA VAL A 273 9.59 24.18 -2.88
C VAL A 273 9.37 24.99 -4.18
N ARG A 274 9.49 24.35 -5.35
CA ARG A 274 9.19 24.97 -6.65
C ARG A 274 7.69 24.93 -7.00
N SER A 275 6.97 23.85 -6.69
CA SER A 275 5.50 23.79 -6.86
C SER A 275 4.73 24.45 -5.72
N HIS A 276 5.31 24.45 -4.51
CA HIS A 276 4.78 25.02 -3.27
C HIS A 276 5.76 26.06 -2.69
N PRO A 277 5.76 27.31 -3.19
CA PRO A 277 6.69 28.33 -2.74
C PRO A 277 6.56 28.60 -1.24
N LEU A 278 7.59 28.21 -0.48
CA LEU A 278 7.67 28.46 0.95
C LEU A 278 8.22 29.89 1.18
N SER A 279 7.49 30.68 1.95
CA SER A 279 7.88 32.04 2.33
C SER A 279 8.02 32.17 3.85
N ASN A 280 8.83 33.11 4.32
CA ASN A 280 8.94 33.44 5.75
C ASN A 280 7.56 33.83 6.34
N GLU A 281 6.69 34.42 5.52
CA GLU A 281 5.29 34.72 5.86
C GLU A 281 4.49 33.45 6.16
N ARG A 282 4.53 32.44 5.27
CA ARG A 282 3.86 31.14 5.49
C ARG A 282 4.42 30.40 6.70
N LEU A 283 5.73 30.42 6.89
CA LEU A 283 6.37 29.80 8.06
C LEU A 283 5.89 30.45 9.37
N SER A 284 5.88 31.79 9.42
CA SER A 284 5.40 32.56 10.59
C SER A 284 3.90 32.35 10.84
N GLU A 285 3.07 32.38 9.79
CA GLU A 285 1.63 32.10 9.89
C GLU A 285 1.39 30.67 10.39
N SER A 286 2.10 29.68 9.84
CA SER A 286 2.02 28.28 10.25
C SER A 286 2.43 28.09 11.70
N GLN A 287 3.49 28.74 12.16
CA GLN A 287 3.91 28.73 13.57
C GLN A 287 2.84 29.33 14.49
N SER A 288 2.24 30.47 14.11
CA SER A 288 1.17 31.12 14.87
C SER A 288 -0.10 30.26 14.95
N ARG A 289 -0.53 29.68 13.82
CA ARG A 289 -1.69 28.77 13.76
C ARG A 289 -1.47 27.51 14.57
N ALA A 290 -0.30 26.88 14.45
CA ALA A 290 0.02 25.64 15.15
C ALA A 290 -0.09 25.74 16.68
N GLN A 291 0.11 26.93 17.27
CA GLN A 291 -0.07 27.19 18.71
C GLN A 291 -1.56 27.18 19.15
N GLN A 292 -2.50 27.32 18.21
CA GLN A 292 -3.95 27.29 18.47
C GLN A 292 -4.52 25.87 18.52
N HIS A 293 -3.73 24.86 18.11
CA HIS A 293 -4.14 23.47 18.08
C HIS A 293 -3.73 22.72 19.36
N PRO A 294 -4.49 21.69 19.79
CA PRO A 294 -4.15 20.90 20.96
C PRO A 294 -2.84 20.11 20.76
N ALA A 295 -2.06 20.00 21.83
CA ALA A 295 -0.87 19.15 21.85
C ALA A 295 -1.27 17.67 21.93
N LEU A 296 -0.60 16.81 21.14
CA LEU A 296 -0.68 15.36 21.34
C LEU A 296 -0.12 14.99 22.72
N SER A 297 -0.69 13.97 23.36
CA SER A 297 -0.13 13.38 24.58
C SER A 297 1.25 12.75 24.32
N LEU A 298 2.08 12.65 25.37
CA LEU A 298 3.43 12.06 25.26
C LEU A 298 3.39 10.62 24.71
N SER A 299 2.37 9.83 25.04
CA SER A 299 2.21 8.46 24.55
C SER A 299 1.75 8.38 23.07
N GLN A 300 1.09 9.41 22.55
CA GLN A 300 0.85 9.54 21.10
C GLN A 300 2.15 9.89 20.38
N GLN A 301 2.86 10.92 20.85
CA GLN A 301 4.16 11.34 20.28
C GLN A 301 5.18 10.19 20.25
N GLN A 302 5.30 9.43 21.36
CA GLN A 302 6.18 8.25 21.43
C GLN A 302 5.78 7.14 20.45
N ARG A 303 4.49 6.87 20.25
CA ARG A 303 4.03 5.88 19.26
C ARG A 303 4.31 6.34 17.83
N HIS A 304 4.10 7.62 17.53
CA HIS A 304 4.39 8.21 16.22
C HIS A 304 5.89 8.18 15.92
N GLN A 305 6.73 8.50 16.90
CA GLN A 305 8.18 8.41 16.76
C GLN A 305 8.67 6.97 16.61
N ALA A 306 8.12 6.02 17.35
CA ALA A 306 8.48 4.60 17.23
C ALA A 306 8.12 4.03 15.85
N LEU A 307 6.92 4.32 15.34
CA LEU A 307 6.53 3.91 13.99
C LEU A 307 7.39 4.60 12.91
N PHE A 308 7.79 5.86 13.13
CA PHE A 308 8.70 6.56 12.23
C PHE A 308 10.11 5.97 12.23
N ASP A 309 10.66 5.56 13.38
CA ASP A 309 11.95 4.86 13.47
C ASP A 309 11.94 3.56 12.64
N LEU A 310 10.84 2.79 12.70
CA LEU A 310 10.65 1.61 11.85
C LEU A 310 10.60 1.98 10.36
N LEU A 311 9.80 2.99 10.00
CA LEU A 311 9.61 3.43 8.61
C LEU A 311 10.91 3.95 7.99
N TYR A 312 11.59 4.85 8.69
CA TYR A 312 12.84 5.46 8.28
C TYR A 312 13.90 4.40 7.98
N TRP A 313 14.14 3.49 8.93
CA TRP A 313 15.17 2.46 8.76
C TRP A 313 14.78 1.37 7.76
N ARG A 314 13.49 1.09 7.59
CA ARG A 314 13.03 0.20 6.51
C ARG A 314 13.35 0.80 5.15
N VAL A 315 12.95 2.05 4.89
CA VAL A 315 13.25 2.77 3.62
C VAL A 315 14.77 2.88 3.39
N GLN A 316 15.57 3.14 4.44
CA GLN A 316 17.02 3.18 4.33
C GLN A 316 17.64 1.86 3.83
N VAL A 317 17.10 0.70 4.22
CA VAL A 317 17.61 -0.60 3.78
C VAL A 317 17.01 -1.06 2.45
N THR A 318 15.69 -0.91 2.24
CA THR A 318 15.02 -1.34 1.00
C THR A 318 15.40 -0.49 -0.21
N GLY A 319 15.58 0.82 -0.03
CA GLY A 319 16.16 1.73 -1.02
C GLY A 319 17.68 1.62 -1.18
N LYS A 320 18.35 0.73 -0.42
CA LYS A 320 19.81 0.50 -0.42
C LYS A 320 20.63 1.77 -0.17
N HIS A 321 20.10 2.65 0.69
CA HIS A 321 20.69 3.93 1.06
C HIS A 321 21.66 3.80 2.24
N ALA A 322 21.54 2.76 3.08
CA ALA A 322 22.40 2.53 4.25
C ALA A 322 23.47 1.45 4.04
N SER A 323 24.66 1.66 4.63
CA SER A 323 25.75 0.68 4.71
C SER A 323 25.67 -0.19 5.97
N GLU A 324 26.39 -1.31 6.02
CA GLU A 324 26.54 -2.12 7.25
C GLU A 324 27.04 -1.26 8.43
N VAL A 325 28.00 -0.35 8.20
CA VAL A 325 28.56 0.52 9.25
C VAL A 325 27.48 1.49 9.79
N THR A 326 26.64 2.02 8.89
CA THR A 326 25.50 2.87 9.25
C THR A 326 24.49 2.09 10.11
N LEU A 327 24.06 0.91 9.64
CA LEU A 327 23.07 0.07 10.30
C LEU A 327 23.56 -0.46 11.65
N THR A 328 24.78 -1.01 11.72
CA THR A 328 25.40 -1.51 12.97
C THR A 328 25.64 -0.41 14.00
N THR A 329 25.91 0.83 13.57
CA THR A 329 26.04 1.97 14.47
C THR A 329 24.69 2.42 15.01
N ALA A 330 23.68 2.55 14.15
CA ALA A 330 22.34 2.97 14.53
C ALA A 330 21.58 1.93 15.38
N ALA A 331 21.76 0.62 15.10
CA ALA A 331 21.11 -0.49 15.81
C ALA A 331 21.46 -0.57 17.32
N LYS A 332 22.45 0.21 17.79
CA LYS A 332 22.76 0.39 19.21
C LYS A 332 21.66 1.16 19.95
N ASN A 333 21.02 2.12 19.27
CA ASN A 333 20.08 3.08 19.86
C ASN A 333 18.69 3.08 19.21
N SER A 334 18.53 2.45 18.05
CA SER A 334 17.26 2.38 17.28
C SER A 334 16.83 0.93 17.07
N LEU A 335 15.53 0.65 17.28
CA LEU A 335 14.95 -0.68 17.05
C LEU A 335 14.61 -0.88 15.57
N GLY A 336 14.22 0.18 14.86
CA GLY A 336 14.09 0.18 13.40
C GLY A 336 15.41 -0.16 12.72
N ALA A 337 16.52 0.47 13.14
CA ALA A 337 17.85 0.16 12.64
C ALA A 337 18.26 -1.30 12.93
N LYS A 338 17.85 -1.84 14.08
CA LYS A 338 18.11 -3.24 14.43
C LYS A 338 17.34 -4.22 13.52
N LEU A 339 16.08 -3.93 13.20
CA LEU A 339 15.32 -4.71 12.21
C LEU A 339 15.89 -4.56 10.79
N ALA A 340 16.27 -3.33 10.39
CA ALA A 340 16.90 -3.08 9.10
C ALA A 340 18.26 -3.81 8.96
N LEU A 341 19.06 -3.86 10.04
CA LEU A 341 20.29 -4.66 10.09
C LEU A 341 20.01 -6.18 9.96
N MET A 342 18.97 -6.69 10.61
CA MET A 342 18.55 -8.08 10.48
C MET A 342 18.13 -8.42 9.03
N HIS A 343 17.37 -7.51 8.39
CA HIS A 343 17.00 -7.62 6.99
C HIS A 343 18.23 -7.64 6.07
N TRP A 344 19.14 -6.67 6.25
CA TRP A 344 20.37 -6.54 5.48
C TRP A 344 21.24 -7.80 5.58
N TYR A 345 21.46 -8.34 6.79
CA TYR A 345 22.18 -9.62 6.94
C TYR A 345 21.46 -10.80 6.27
N GLY A 346 20.13 -10.78 6.20
CA GLY A 346 19.34 -11.74 5.42
C GLY A 346 19.65 -11.66 3.92
N GLU A 347 19.55 -10.48 3.32
CA GLU A 347 19.87 -10.25 1.91
C GLU A 347 21.32 -10.60 1.55
N GLN A 348 22.28 -10.33 2.45
CA GLN A 348 23.69 -10.70 2.27
C GLN A 348 23.97 -12.20 2.56
N GLN A 349 22.95 -13.03 2.78
CA GLN A 349 23.03 -14.43 3.17
C GLN A 349 23.87 -14.71 4.44
N ARG A 350 24.11 -13.69 5.27
CA ARG A 350 24.79 -13.76 6.57
C ARG A 350 23.84 -14.22 7.66
N PHE A 351 23.19 -15.37 7.45
CA PHE A 351 22.14 -15.89 8.32
C PHE A 351 22.58 -16.04 9.79
N THR A 352 23.84 -16.37 10.05
CA THR A 352 24.38 -16.43 11.42
C THR A 352 24.32 -15.09 12.13
N ASP A 353 24.60 -13.99 11.43
CA ASP A 353 24.58 -12.64 12.00
C ASP A 353 23.13 -12.12 12.11
N ALA A 354 22.30 -12.37 11.10
CA ALA A 354 20.86 -12.09 11.18
C ALA A 354 20.19 -12.78 12.38
N ASN A 355 20.53 -14.05 12.65
CA ASN A 355 20.01 -14.79 13.80
C ASN A 355 20.53 -14.28 15.16
N LYS A 356 21.74 -13.70 15.23
CA LYS A 356 22.21 -13.00 16.46
C LYS A 356 21.34 -11.77 16.73
N VAL A 357 21.09 -10.96 15.71
CA VAL A 357 20.23 -9.76 15.82
C VAL A 357 18.79 -10.16 16.20
N LEU A 358 18.26 -11.24 15.62
CA LEU A 358 16.96 -11.80 16.01
C LEU A 358 16.94 -12.27 17.48
N ALA A 359 18.02 -12.89 17.97
CA ALA A 359 18.13 -13.28 19.38
C ALA A 359 18.14 -12.06 20.33
N GLU A 360 18.83 -10.98 19.97
CA GLU A 360 18.78 -9.71 20.72
C GLU A 360 17.36 -9.11 20.73
N ILE A 361 16.66 -9.14 19.60
CA ILE A 361 15.26 -8.66 19.52
C ILE A 361 14.34 -9.55 20.38
N ASN A 362 14.53 -10.87 20.35
CA ASN A 362 13.75 -11.82 21.15
C ASN A 362 13.96 -11.65 22.67
N ALA A 363 15.11 -11.13 23.10
CA ALA A 363 15.41 -10.80 24.48
C ALA A 363 14.72 -9.50 24.97
N LEU A 364 14.12 -8.70 24.09
CA LEU A 364 13.32 -7.54 24.47
C LEU A 364 12.03 -7.94 25.19
N SER A 365 11.51 -7.03 26.03
CA SER A 365 10.24 -7.21 26.72
C SER A 365 9.08 -7.47 25.74
N SER A 366 8.04 -8.16 26.20
CA SER A 366 6.84 -8.44 25.39
C SER A 366 6.24 -7.17 24.79
N THR A 367 6.11 -6.11 25.58
CA THR A 367 5.61 -4.79 25.12
C THR A 367 6.49 -4.17 24.04
N GLN A 368 7.82 -4.23 24.20
CA GLN A 368 8.74 -3.74 23.15
C GLN A 368 8.59 -4.54 21.86
N ARG A 369 8.55 -5.87 21.93
CA ARG A 369 8.36 -6.72 20.74
C ARG A 369 7.02 -6.50 20.07
N GLN A 370 5.94 -6.33 20.83
CA GLN A 370 4.62 -6.02 20.29
C GLN A 370 4.61 -4.70 19.50
N ASN A 371 5.35 -3.68 19.94
CA ASN A 371 5.50 -2.41 19.22
C ASN A 371 6.30 -2.53 17.91
N LEU A 372 6.96 -3.66 17.65
CA LEU A 372 7.67 -3.94 16.39
C LEU A 372 6.81 -4.71 15.37
N GLU A 373 5.65 -5.22 15.77
CA GLU A 373 4.78 -5.98 14.87
C GLU A 373 3.92 -5.06 13.99
N PRO A 374 3.63 -5.46 12.73
CA PRO A 374 4.00 -6.72 12.09
C PRO A 374 5.39 -6.75 11.44
N LEU A 375 6.18 -5.67 11.49
CA LEU A 375 7.46 -5.57 10.79
C LEU A 375 8.50 -6.60 11.29
N LEU A 376 8.51 -6.89 12.59
CA LEU A 376 9.35 -7.95 13.15
C LEU A 376 9.04 -9.30 12.49
N SER A 377 7.78 -9.73 12.48
CA SER A 377 7.38 -10.99 11.86
C SER A 377 7.61 -11.02 10.35
N ILE A 378 7.39 -9.91 9.64
CA ILE A 378 7.70 -9.76 8.21
C ILE A 378 9.21 -9.90 7.95
N THR A 379 10.04 -9.24 8.76
CA THR A 379 11.51 -9.30 8.58
C THR A 379 12.05 -10.68 8.93
N HIS A 380 11.48 -11.35 9.94
CA HIS A 380 11.79 -12.74 10.28
C HIS A 380 11.31 -13.70 9.17
N SER A 381 10.14 -13.49 8.59
CA SER A 381 9.63 -14.32 7.49
C SER A 381 10.51 -14.19 6.24
N GLN A 382 11.00 -12.98 5.94
CA GLN A 382 12.01 -12.73 4.90
C GLN A 382 13.32 -13.47 5.17
N LEU A 383 13.84 -13.42 6.40
CA LEU A 383 15.03 -14.18 6.79
C LEU A 383 14.84 -15.70 6.62
N LEU A 384 13.62 -16.22 6.83
CA LEU A 384 13.28 -17.63 6.62
C LEU A 384 13.13 -17.97 5.12
N SER A 385 12.58 -17.08 4.29
CA SER A 385 12.44 -17.31 2.84
C SER A 385 13.80 -17.33 2.13
N GLU A 386 14.75 -16.47 2.51
CA GLU A 386 16.13 -16.51 2.00
C GLU A 386 16.85 -17.83 2.34
N GLN A 387 16.44 -18.51 3.42
CA GLN A 387 16.91 -19.86 3.78
C GLN A 387 16.10 -20.99 3.11
N GLY A 388 15.15 -20.66 2.23
CA GLY A 388 14.24 -21.62 1.59
C GLY A 388 13.21 -22.27 2.53
N LYS A 389 13.04 -21.75 3.76
CA LYS A 389 12.20 -22.35 4.83
C LYS A 389 10.73 -21.96 4.71
N TRP A 390 10.17 -22.07 3.50
CA TRP A 390 8.86 -21.53 3.13
C TRP A 390 7.69 -21.95 4.02
N GLN A 391 7.67 -23.18 4.57
CA GLN A 391 6.61 -23.56 5.51
C GLN A 391 6.71 -22.79 6.84
N GLN A 392 7.92 -22.55 7.36
CA GLN A 392 8.11 -21.76 8.58
C GLN A 392 7.76 -20.28 8.32
N THR A 393 8.05 -19.76 7.11
CA THR A 393 7.58 -18.45 6.64
C THR A 393 6.05 -18.35 6.68
N VAL A 394 5.33 -19.39 6.22
CA VAL A 394 3.86 -19.48 6.31
C VAL A 394 3.40 -19.50 7.76
N ASP A 395 3.99 -20.35 8.62
CA ASP A 395 3.56 -20.50 10.02
C ASP A 395 3.68 -19.17 10.81
N VAL A 396 4.77 -18.41 10.58
CA VAL A 396 4.99 -17.07 11.16
C VAL A 396 3.93 -16.09 10.65
N LEU A 397 3.73 -15.99 9.33
CA LEU A 397 2.85 -14.99 8.73
C LEU A 397 1.36 -15.29 8.94
N GLU A 398 0.93 -16.56 8.93
CA GLU A 398 -0.46 -16.93 9.25
C GLU A 398 -0.83 -16.50 10.68
N SER A 399 0.12 -16.53 11.62
CA SER A 399 -0.13 -16.08 13.00
C SER A 399 -0.45 -14.59 13.07
N GLN A 400 0.28 -13.75 12.31
CA GLN A 400 0.06 -12.32 12.25
C GLN A 400 -1.15 -11.95 11.40
N GLN A 401 -1.40 -12.65 10.28
CA GLN A 401 -2.58 -12.43 9.44
C GLN A 401 -3.89 -12.67 10.21
N ARG A 402 -3.90 -13.59 11.19
CA ARG A 402 -5.06 -13.78 12.08
C ARG A 402 -5.29 -12.60 13.04
N LEU A 403 -4.24 -11.87 13.43
CA LEU A 403 -4.34 -10.68 14.28
C LEU A 403 -4.68 -9.41 13.47
N TYR A 404 -4.20 -9.34 12.22
CA TYR A 404 -4.34 -8.20 11.32
C TYR A 404 -4.97 -8.61 9.97
N PRO A 405 -6.22 -9.11 9.95
CA PRO A 405 -6.82 -9.75 8.78
C PRO A 405 -6.93 -8.84 7.54
N GLU A 406 -7.07 -7.52 7.73
CA GLU A 406 -7.21 -6.54 6.64
C GLU A 406 -5.88 -5.98 6.10
N ARG A 407 -4.75 -6.22 6.76
CA ARG A 407 -3.45 -5.70 6.29
C ARG A 407 -3.03 -6.34 4.97
N ARG A 408 -2.82 -5.51 3.96
CA ARG A 408 -2.46 -5.90 2.58
C ARG A 408 -1.06 -6.49 2.50
N ASP A 409 -0.10 -5.88 3.19
CA ASP A 409 1.30 -6.30 3.17
C ASP A 409 1.49 -7.72 3.69
N LEU A 410 0.87 -8.06 4.82
CA LEU A 410 0.83 -9.43 5.35
C LEU A 410 0.19 -10.41 4.36
N ARG A 411 -0.90 -10.03 3.67
CA ARG A 411 -1.53 -10.89 2.64
C ARG A 411 -0.58 -11.14 1.47
N LEU A 412 0.21 -10.15 1.06
CA LEU A 412 1.20 -10.28 -0.03
C LEU A 412 2.35 -11.22 0.36
N TYR A 413 3.03 -10.99 1.49
CA TYR A 413 4.12 -11.86 1.94
C TYR A 413 3.63 -13.29 2.25
N LEU A 414 2.43 -13.44 2.83
CA LEU A 414 1.86 -14.76 3.10
C LEU A 414 1.49 -15.48 1.80
N ALA A 415 0.96 -14.79 0.79
CA ALA A 415 0.66 -15.39 -0.49
C ALA A 415 1.92 -15.80 -1.27
N GLU A 416 3.02 -15.06 -1.15
CA GLU A 416 4.33 -15.47 -1.65
C GLU A 416 4.80 -16.76 -0.94
N ALA A 417 4.78 -16.77 0.40
CA ALA A 417 5.19 -17.92 1.20
C ALA A 417 4.37 -19.18 0.87
N LEU A 418 3.04 -19.03 0.76
CA LEU A 418 2.12 -20.10 0.35
C LEU A 418 2.39 -20.58 -1.08
N THR A 419 2.68 -19.67 -2.02
CA THR A 419 3.01 -20.04 -3.40
C THR A 419 4.29 -20.88 -3.45
N ASN A 420 5.33 -20.45 -2.74
CA ASN A 420 6.60 -21.17 -2.70
C ASN A 420 6.54 -22.48 -1.89
N SER A 421 5.69 -22.56 -0.85
CA SER A 421 5.40 -23.81 -0.12
C SER A 421 4.44 -24.76 -0.86
N ASN A 422 4.22 -24.58 -2.17
CA ASN A 422 3.30 -25.39 -3.00
C ASN A 422 1.81 -25.35 -2.59
N GLN A 423 1.34 -24.25 -2.00
CA GLN A 423 -0.06 -24.00 -1.63
C GLN A 423 -0.72 -22.84 -2.45
N PRO A 424 -0.58 -22.80 -3.81
CA PRO A 424 -0.98 -21.64 -4.61
C PRO A 424 -2.49 -21.34 -4.59
N ILE A 425 -3.35 -22.32 -4.29
CA ILE A 425 -4.81 -22.09 -4.18
C ILE A 425 -5.13 -21.21 -2.95
N LYS A 426 -4.43 -21.43 -1.82
CA LYS A 426 -4.56 -20.57 -0.64
C LYS A 426 -4.04 -19.15 -0.92
N ALA A 427 -2.90 -19.04 -1.61
CA ALA A 427 -2.36 -17.74 -2.06
C ALA A 427 -3.39 -16.97 -2.91
N GLN A 428 -4.02 -17.61 -3.89
CA GLN A 428 -5.06 -16.97 -4.69
C GLN A 428 -6.27 -16.52 -3.87
N ALA A 429 -6.67 -17.26 -2.84
CA ALA A 429 -7.79 -16.89 -1.98
C ALA A 429 -7.50 -15.63 -1.14
N LEU A 430 -6.25 -15.43 -0.69
CA LEU A 430 -5.83 -14.21 0.02
C LEU A 430 -5.71 -12.98 -0.89
N LEU A 431 -5.31 -13.17 -2.15
CA LEU A 431 -4.98 -12.08 -3.06
C LEU A 431 -6.19 -11.51 -3.83
N LYS A 432 -7.19 -12.34 -4.18
CA LYS A 432 -8.36 -11.89 -4.96
C LYS A 432 -9.07 -10.67 -4.34
N PRO A 433 -9.35 -10.63 -3.02
CA PRO A 433 -9.97 -9.46 -2.40
C PRO A 433 -9.17 -8.16 -2.58
N LEU A 434 -7.83 -8.23 -2.62
CA LEU A 434 -6.99 -7.04 -2.84
C LEU A 434 -7.23 -6.43 -4.22
N THR A 435 -7.28 -7.27 -5.26
CA THR A 435 -7.50 -6.82 -6.63
C THR A 435 -8.93 -6.39 -6.92
N GLU A 436 -9.90 -6.90 -6.15
CA GLU A 436 -11.31 -6.48 -6.20
C GLU A 436 -11.51 -5.13 -5.48
N GLN A 437 -10.85 -4.91 -4.34
CA GLN A 437 -10.88 -3.65 -3.58
C GLN A 437 -10.08 -2.54 -4.27
N GLN A 438 -8.90 -2.85 -4.79
CA GLN A 438 -7.99 -1.92 -5.43
C GLN A 438 -7.47 -2.50 -6.76
N PRO A 439 -8.20 -2.33 -7.88
CA PRO A 439 -7.77 -2.83 -9.18
C PRO A 439 -6.40 -2.32 -9.65
N SER A 440 -5.93 -1.19 -9.12
CA SER A 440 -4.59 -0.62 -9.37
C SER A 440 -3.44 -1.32 -8.61
N ASP A 441 -3.73 -2.31 -7.76
CA ASP A 441 -2.72 -3.05 -6.99
C ASP A 441 -1.92 -4.04 -7.85
N ARG A 442 -0.82 -3.53 -8.40
CA ARG A 442 0.12 -4.30 -9.21
C ARG A 442 0.71 -5.53 -8.51
N TYR A 443 1.02 -5.43 -7.22
CA TYR A 443 1.67 -6.53 -6.50
C TYR A 443 0.69 -7.67 -6.30
N ALA A 444 -0.57 -7.38 -5.97
CA ALA A 444 -1.59 -8.41 -5.89
C ALA A 444 -1.80 -9.12 -7.25
N TRP A 445 -1.77 -8.39 -8.38
CA TRP A 445 -1.79 -9.00 -9.71
C TRP A 445 -0.55 -9.86 -10.03
N GLN A 446 0.66 -9.38 -9.69
CA GLN A 446 1.90 -10.13 -9.89
C GLN A 446 1.92 -11.42 -9.03
N SER A 447 1.55 -11.33 -7.75
CA SER A 447 1.44 -12.50 -6.87
C SER A 447 0.35 -13.47 -7.35
N LEU A 448 -0.78 -12.98 -7.90
CA LEU A 448 -1.82 -13.83 -8.51
C LEU A 448 -1.31 -14.53 -9.77
N GLN A 449 -0.54 -13.84 -10.62
CA GLN A 449 0.13 -14.45 -11.77
C GLN A 449 1.06 -15.58 -11.30
N LEU A 450 1.99 -15.30 -10.37
CA LEU A 450 2.95 -16.28 -9.87
C LEU A 450 2.27 -17.49 -9.22
N ALA A 451 1.22 -17.27 -8.42
CA ALA A 451 0.43 -18.35 -7.84
C ALA A 451 -0.26 -19.22 -8.92
N ASN A 452 -0.73 -18.63 -10.02
CA ASN A 452 -1.33 -19.38 -11.12
C ASN A 452 -0.29 -20.11 -11.98
N GLU A 453 0.86 -19.50 -12.27
CA GLU A 453 1.98 -20.19 -12.94
C GLU A 453 2.50 -21.37 -12.11
N LYS A 454 2.57 -21.21 -10.79
CA LYS A 454 2.91 -22.30 -9.85
C LYS A 454 1.85 -23.40 -9.90
N LEU A 455 0.56 -23.05 -9.81
CA LEU A 455 -0.54 -24.01 -9.87
C LEU A 455 -0.54 -24.80 -11.19
N ALA A 456 -0.33 -24.13 -12.32
CA ALA A 456 -0.27 -24.77 -13.64
C ALA A 456 0.87 -25.80 -13.74
N LYS A 457 2.01 -25.53 -13.08
CA LYS A 457 3.18 -26.43 -13.05
C LYS A 457 3.07 -27.59 -12.05
N THR A 458 2.23 -27.47 -11.00
CA THR A 458 2.19 -28.45 -9.91
C THR A 458 0.90 -29.25 -9.80
N THR A 459 -0.18 -28.84 -10.48
CA THR A 459 -1.43 -29.61 -10.47
C THR A 459 -1.36 -30.86 -11.35
N THR A 460 -2.00 -31.94 -10.90
CA THR A 460 -2.20 -33.18 -11.67
C THR A 460 -3.41 -33.12 -12.60
N SER A 461 -4.26 -32.09 -12.51
CA SER A 461 -5.45 -31.93 -13.36
C SER A 461 -5.13 -31.08 -14.60
N PRO A 462 -5.21 -31.63 -15.83
CA PRO A 462 -4.98 -30.86 -17.05
C PRO A 462 -5.95 -29.69 -17.21
N GLN A 463 -7.20 -29.86 -16.76
CA GLN A 463 -8.19 -28.77 -16.75
C GLN A 463 -7.77 -27.61 -15.85
N LEU A 464 -7.31 -27.92 -14.63
CA LEU A 464 -6.85 -26.90 -13.71
C LEU A 464 -5.56 -26.23 -14.20
N ALA A 465 -4.66 -26.98 -14.84
CA ALA A 465 -3.45 -26.45 -15.45
C ALA A 465 -3.75 -25.44 -16.59
N ASN A 466 -4.70 -25.78 -17.47
CA ASN A 466 -5.14 -24.90 -18.55
C ASN A 466 -5.77 -23.61 -18.02
N ILE A 467 -6.71 -23.73 -17.07
CA ILE A 467 -7.39 -22.58 -16.46
C ILE A 467 -6.40 -21.69 -15.70
N ALA A 468 -5.45 -22.28 -14.96
CA ALA A 468 -4.41 -21.53 -14.27
C ALA A 468 -3.48 -20.81 -15.26
N THR A 469 -3.12 -21.45 -16.38
CA THR A 469 -2.31 -20.80 -17.45
C THR A 469 -3.04 -19.59 -18.07
N ILE A 470 -4.34 -19.72 -18.37
CA ILE A 470 -5.17 -18.63 -18.88
C ILE A 470 -5.25 -17.48 -17.86
N ASN A 471 -5.48 -17.79 -16.57
CA ASN A 471 -5.53 -16.78 -15.52
C ASN A 471 -4.18 -16.10 -15.27
N ALA A 472 -3.06 -16.83 -15.35
CA ALA A 472 -1.73 -16.21 -15.27
C ALA A 472 -1.52 -15.15 -16.37
N LEU A 473 -1.94 -15.43 -17.61
CA LEU A 473 -1.88 -14.46 -18.71
C LEU A 473 -2.80 -13.26 -18.50
N ARG A 474 -4.01 -13.46 -17.96
CA ARG A 474 -4.92 -12.36 -17.58
C ARG A 474 -4.33 -11.48 -16.49
N TYR A 475 -3.82 -12.06 -15.41
CA TYR A 475 -3.22 -11.30 -14.30
C TYR A 475 -1.92 -10.59 -14.70
N ARG A 476 -1.11 -11.20 -15.57
CA ARG A 476 0.03 -10.53 -16.23
C ARG A 476 -0.41 -9.31 -17.05
N SER A 477 -1.54 -9.42 -17.77
CA SER A 477 -2.11 -8.30 -18.52
C SER A 477 -2.51 -7.13 -17.61
N TYR A 478 -3.13 -7.41 -16.45
CA TYR A 478 -3.45 -6.36 -15.48
C TYR A 478 -2.20 -5.65 -14.93
N ASP A 479 -1.12 -6.37 -14.55
CA ASP A 479 0.14 -5.70 -14.20
C ASP A 479 0.68 -4.85 -15.36
N GLN A 480 0.67 -5.39 -16.58
CA GLN A 480 1.17 -4.69 -17.76
C GLN A 480 0.38 -3.41 -18.04
N LEU A 481 -0.95 -3.44 -17.94
CA LEU A 481 -1.82 -2.26 -18.01
C LEU A 481 -1.41 -1.23 -16.96
N TRP A 482 -1.34 -1.62 -15.68
CA TRP A 482 -0.99 -0.73 -14.57
C TRP A 482 0.48 -0.28 -14.54
N ASN A 483 1.29 -0.79 -15.47
CA ASN A 483 2.66 -0.35 -15.79
C ASN A 483 2.75 0.40 -17.14
N GLY A 484 1.62 0.82 -17.72
CA GLY A 484 1.57 1.56 -18.99
C GLY A 484 1.98 0.76 -20.24
N ARG A 485 2.09 -0.57 -20.14
CA ARG A 485 2.51 -1.47 -21.22
C ARG A 485 1.32 -2.03 -21.99
N TYR A 486 0.48 -1.15 -22.55
CA TYR A 486 -0.79 -1.49 -23.20
C TYR A 486 -0.65 -2.60 -24.26
N GLU A 487 0.33 -2.51 -25.17
CA GLU A 487 0.57 -3.52 -26.21
C GLU A 487 0.94 -4.90 -25.64
N SER A 488 1.78 -4.93 -24.60
CA SER A 488 2.10 -6.18 -23.89
C SER A 488 0.86 -6.77 -23.21
N ALA A 489 0.03 -5.91 -22.62
CA ALA A 489 -1.21 -6.30 -21.95
C ALA A 489 -2.23 -6.89 -22.93
N LEU A 490 -2.42 -6.26 -24.10
CA LEU A 490 -3.24 -6.79 -25.20
C LEU A 490 -2.70 -8.10 -25.76
N THR A 491 -1.37 -8.23 -25.88
CA THR A 491 -0.71 -9.47 -26.30
C THR A 491 -1.00 -10.62 -25.33
N SER A 492 -0.83 -10.39 -24.02
CA SER A 492 -1.12 -11.38 -22.98
C SER A 492 -2.59 -11.84 -22.99
N LEU A 493 -3.56 -10.92 -23.18
CA LEU A 493 -4.98 -11.30 -23.31
C LEU A 493 -5.30 -11.99 -24.63
N THR A 494 -4.61 -11.65 -25.71
CA THR A 494 -4.79 -12.33 -27.01
C THR A 494 -4.32 -13.78 -26.92
N GLN A 495 -3.21 -14.04 -26.23
CA GLN A 495 -2.76 -15.40 -25.90
C GLN A 495 -3.76 -16.12 -24.98
N ALA A 496 -4.26 -15.45 -23.94
CA ALA A 496 -5.28 -16.01 -23.04
C ALA A 496 -6.57 -16.37 -23.80
N LYS A 497 -6.97 -15.53 -24.75
CA LYS A 497 -8.13 -15.73 -25.63
C LYS A 497 -7.96 -16.96 -26.52
N GLN A 498 -6.83 -17.07 -27.23
CA GLN A 498 -6.53 -18.23 -28.09
C GLN A 498 -6.54 -19.54 -27.30
N LEU A 499 -5.94 -19.57 -26.10
CA LEU A 499 -6.00 -20.74 -25.22
C LEU A 499 -7.44 -21.06 -24.77
N THR A 500 -8.24 -20.04 -24.47
CA THR A 500 -9.65 -20.22 -24.06
C THR A 500 -10.55 -20.71 -25.20
N GLU A 501 -10.31 -20.25 -26.44
CA GLU A 501 -11.00 -20.71 -27.64
C GLU A 501 -10.64 -22.18 -27.93
N ASN A 502 -9.38 -22.58 -27.77
CA ASN A 502 -8.96 -23.98 -27.85
C ASN A 502 -9.59 -24.88 -26.77
N LEU A 503 -10.04 -24.34 -25.63
CA LEU A 503 -10.79 -25.14 -24.65
C LEU A 503 -12.23 -25.43 -25.09
N GLN A 504 -12.82 -24.64 -25.99
CA GLN A 504 -14.20 -24.85 -26.48
C GLN A 504 -14.33 -26.10 -27.35
N THR A 505 -13.24 -26.58 -27.94
CA THR A 505 -13.20 -27.81 -28.77
C THR A 505 -12.91 -29.07 -27.96
N THR A 506 -12.92 -28.98 -26.62
CA THR A 506 -12.64 -30.09 -25.69
C THR A 506 -13.80 -30.28 -24.70
N ASP A 507 -13.75 -31.35 -23.89
CA ASP A 507 -14.69 -31.60 -22.79
C ASP A 507 -14.78 -30.46 -21.75
N GLN A 508 -13.88 -29.46 -21.81
CA GLN A 508 -13.80 -28.31 -20.91
C GLN A 508 -14.64 -27.10 -21.40
N ALA A 509 -15.40 -27.24 -22.50
CA ALA A 509 -16.15 -26.16 -23.14
C ALA A 509 -17.08 -25.34 -22.20
N ASN A 510 -17.65 -25.99 -21.18
CA ASN A 510 -18.51 -25.33 -20.18
C ASN A 510 -17.76 -24.27 -19.34
N SER A 511 -16.46 -24.46 -19.09
CA SER A 511 -15.60 -23.49 -18.38
C SER A 511 -15.13 -22.35 -19.29
N ALA A 512 -15.07 -22.57 -20.61
CA ALA A 512 -14.47 -21.65 -21.56
C ALA A 512 -15.36 -20.43 -21.88
N ARG A 513 -16.69 -20.58 -21.91
CA ARG A 513 -17.63 -19.48 -22.21
C ARG A 513 -17.51 -18.26 -21.26
N PRO A 514 -17.58 -18.39 -19.92
CA PRO A 514 -17.45 -17.25 -19.03
C PRO A 514 -16.03 -16.64 -19.04
N LEU A 515 -14.99 -17.46 -19.20
CA LEU A 515 -13.61 -16.97 -19.35
C LEU A 515 -13.47 -16.10 -20.62
N LEU A 516 -14.02 -16.54 -21.75
CA LEU A 516 -13.95 -15.79 -23.00
C LEU A 516 -14.74 -14.47 -22.94
N ALA A 517 -15.88 -14.45 -22.24
CA ALA A 517 -16.62 -13.22 -21.99
C ALA A 517 -15.79 -12.19 -21.19
N ASN A 518 -15.14 -12.65 -20.11
CA ASN A 518 -14.25 -11.81 -19.29
C ASN A 518 -13.07 -11.28 -20.12
N ILE A 519 -12.37 -12.14 -20.86
CA ILE A 519 -11.21 -11.75 -21.68
C ILE A 519 -11.58 -10.73 -22.76
N ASN A 520 -12.76 -10.86 -23.39
CA ASN A 520 -13.22 -9.87 -24.36
C ASN A 520 -13.57 -8.52 -23.71
N ALA A 521 -14.10 -8.51 -22.49
CA ALA A 521 -14.33 -7.28 -21.72
C ALA A 521 -13.00 -6.63 -21.29
N GLU A 522 -12.03 -7.42 -20.84
CA GLU A 522 -10.67 -6.99 -20.50
C GLU A 522 -9.96 -6.37 -21.70
N LEU A 523 -10.00 -7.01 -22.88
CA LEU A 523 -9.47 -6.48 -24.13
C LEU A 523 -10.10 -5.12 -24.51
N LYS A 524 -11.41 -4.96 -24.29
CA LYS A 524 -12.10 -3.67 -24.55
C LYS A 524 -11.62 -2.59 -23.57
N ALA A 525 -11.51 -2.91 -22.28
CA ALA A 525 -11.05 -1.97 -21.26
C ALA A 525 -9.62 -1.47 -21.53
N ILE A 526 -8.70 -2.37 -21.89
CA ILE A 526 -7.30 -1.99 -22.20
C ILE A 526 -7.22 -1.11 -23.44
N LYS A 527 -7.99 -1.40 -24.49
CA LYS A 527 -8.07 -0.51 -25.67
C LYS A 527 -8.59 0.87 -25.29
N THR A 528 -9.66 0.95 -24.50
CA THR A 528 -10.18 2.24 -24.00
C THR A 528 -9.16 3.01 -23.18
N ALA A 529 -8.32 2.35 -22.38
CA ALA A 529 -7.23 2.99 -21.64
C ALA A 529 -6.06 3.41 -22.55
N GLN A 530 -5.75 2.64 -23.59
CA GLN A 530 -4.71 2.97 -24.58
C GLN A 530 -5.11 4.15 -25.48
N ASP A 531 -6.38 4.21 -25.89
CA ASP A 531 -6.93 5.28 -26.73
C ASP A 531 -7.12 6.59 -25.93
N PHE A 532 -7.13 6.54 -24.60
CA PHE A 532 -7.23 7.71 -23.73
C PHE A 532 -5.97 8.58 -23.83
N LYS A 533 -6.14 9.76 -24.41
CA LYS A 533 -5.13 10.82 -24.46
C LYS A 533 -5.61 11.95 -23.53
N PRO A 534 -4.83 12.28 -22.47
CA PRO A 534 -5.19 13.31 -21.50
C PRO A 534 -5.35 14.73 -22.07
#